data_AF-A0AB36KMN3-F1
#
_entry.id   AF-A0AB36KMN3-F1
#
_cell.length_a   1.000
_cell.length_b   1.000
_cell.length_c   1.000
_cell.angle_alpha   90.00
_cell.angle_beta   90.00
_cell.angle_gamma   90.00
#
_symmetry.space_group_name_H-M   'P 1'
#
loop_
_entity.id
_entity.type
_entity.pdbx_description
1 polymer ?
#
loop_
_entity_poly.entity_id
_entity_poly.type
_entity_poly.pdbx_seq_one_letter_code
_entity_poly.pdbx_strand_id
1 'polypeptide(L)'
;MEQDEGKEDRQSLVDQGSLGAEPSETYLERVNGLDNVVRECMHISQEYAGIKSPSGKHFYASVLFTALCTRAVSLLTLVPHTPWASKLIEHWDYASVAGITRTILELRLAFHYLCADACSQDEWDCRWNIFNLHDCTSRRRMFEATEGGAEQVEGFTAQAEELRDRLRANPFFQSLPAKSQKNLLHGQTAYLMPLEDIGERVGVDKQTFRWLYVLLSSHVHGLPMSFYRIGEGAEERGRGLPSATEESYTCLFLSFSMSLLVGARDELHELFRGLIPKKPRESTTAPVLDIEESGQKLQIGETVVLPNQGAIQIEVTRESETALSIVFIDIDSGEHVLRRRDSEDEGQSLEWFDPLFWRLIINDKPATSAAFDKLQELPFAFRVDFEAREILFKS
;
A
#
# COMPACT_ATOMS: atom_id res chain seq x y z
N MET A 1 -12.53 -15.55 -32.22
CA MET A 1 -13.14 -15.52 -30.88
C MET A 1 -13.20 -16.96 -30.44
N GLU A 2 -12.13 -17.45 -29.79
CA GLU A 2 -12.13 -18.82 -29.25
C GLU A 2 -13.22 -18.91 -28.17
N GLN A 3 -14.03 -19.96 -28.21
CA GLN A 3 -14.91 -20.30 -27.09
C GLN A 3 -14.00 -20.60 -25.89
N ASP A 4 -14.09 -19.80 -24.85
CA ASP A 4 -13.43 -20.06 -23.56
C ASP A 4 -14.15 -21.27 -22.94
N GLU A 5 -13.74 -22.49 -23.31
CA GLU A 5 -14.26 -23.75 -22.76
C GLU A 5 -14.17 -23.77 -21.22
N GLY A 6 -13.19 -23.08 -20.64
CA GLY A 6 -13.06 -22.91 -19.19
C GLY A 6 -14.17 -22.06 -18.56
N LYS A 7 -14.88 -21.23 -19.33
CA LYS A 7 -16.00 -20.43 -18.83
C LYS A 7 -17.23 -21.29 -18.52
N GLU A 8 -17.54 -22.26 -19.38
CA GLU A 8 -18.67 -23.17 -19.17
C GLU A 8 -18.42 -24.11 -17.99
N ASP A 9 -17.20 -24.64 -17.86
CA ASP A 9 -16.81 -25.47 -16.72
C ASP A 9 -16.90 -24.71 -15.38
N ARG A 10 -16.37 -23.49 -15.35
CA ARG A 10 -16.49 -22.58 -14.19
C ARG A 10 -17.94 -22.29 -13.82
N GLN A 11 -18.81 -22.03 -14.80
CA GLN A 11 -20.24 -21.77 -14.55
C GLN A 11 -20.93 -23.02 -14.00
N SER A 12 -20.60 -24.21 -14.53
CA SER A 12 -21.12 -25.49 -14.03
C SER A 12 -20.76 -25.71 -12.54
N LEU A 13 -19.55 -25.32 -12.11
CA LEU A 13 -19.16 -25.36 -10.70
C LEU A 13 -19.98 -24.40 -9.82
N VAL A 14 -20.31 -23.21 -10.32
CA VAL A 14 -21.19 -22.25 -9.61
C VAL A 14 -22.59 -22.85 -9.46
N ASP A 15 -23.14 -23.38 -10.55
CA ASP A 15 -24.51 -23.88 -10.60
C ASP A 15 -24.70 -25.10 -9.67
N GLN A 16 -23.64 -25.89 -9.46
CA GLN A 16 -23.62 -27.02 -8.52
C GLN A 16 -23.28 -26.58 -7.08
N GLY A 17 -22.79 -25.37 -6.89
CA GLY A 17 -22.34 -24.86 -5.61
C GLY A 17 -23.49 -24.65 -4.62
N SER A 18 -23.34 -25.18 -3.41
CA SER A 18 -24.20 -24.81 -2.27
C SER A 18 -23.71 -23.48 -1.68
N LEU A 19 -24.01 -22.36 -2.36
CA LEU A 19 -23.50 -21.01 -2.07
C LEU A 19 -23.88 -20.47 -0.67
N GLY A 20 -24.75 -21.18 0.04
CA GLY A 20 -25.10 -20.90 1.44
C GLY A 20 -26.03 -19.69 1.60
N ALA A 21 -26.15 -19.21 2.83
CA ALA A 21 -26.97 -18.03 3.13
C ALA A 21 -26.19 -16.74 2.85
N GLU A 22 -26.93 -15.65 2.65
CA GLU A 22 -26.37 -14.30 2.64
C GLU A 22 -25.60 -14.02 3.95
N PRO A 23 -24.50 -13.25 3.88
CA PRO A 23 -23.72 -12.88 5.05
C PRO A 23 -24.54 -12.05 6.04
N SER A 24 -24.19 -12.12 7.32
CA SER A 24 -24.85 -11.25 8.31
C SER A 24 -24.55 -9.76 8.10
N GLU A 25 -25.43 -8.90 8.65
CA GLU A 25 -25.20 -7.45 8.69
C GLU A 25 -23.90 -7.10 9.42
N THR A 26 -23.59 -7.81 10.52
CA THR A 26 -22.35 -7.60 11.28
C THR A 26 -21.11 -7.87 10.43
N TYR A 27 -21.14 -8.91 9.60
CA TYR A 27 -20.05 -9.18 8.66
C TYR A 27 -19.88 -8.05 7.64
N LEU A 28 -20.97 -7.64 6.99
CA LEU A 28 -20.94 -6.58 6.00
C LEU A 28 -20.46 -5.24 6.60
N GLU A 29 -20.84 -4.94 7.84
CA GLU A 29 -20.30 -3.80 8.58
C GLU A 29 -18.78 -3.87 8.76
N ARG A 30 -18.21 -5.06 9.03
CA ARG A 30 -16.76 -5.22 9.17
C ARG A 30 -16.01 -5.14 7.85
N VAL A 31 -16.58 -5.65 6.76
CA VAL A 31 -16.03 -5.47 5.41
C VAL A 31 -16.01 -3.99 5.03
N ASN A 32 -17.14 -3.30 5.20
CA ASN A 32 -17.25 -1.86 4.91
C ASN A 32 -16.35 -1.01 5.82
N GLY A 33 -16.22 -1.40 7.09
CA GLY A 33 -15.31 -0.75 8.03
C GLY A 33 -13.86 -0.84 7.55
N LEU A 34 -13.41 -2.04 7.16
CA LEU A 34 -12.05 -2.22 6.67
C LEU A 34 -11.83 -1.49 5.35
N ASP A 35 -12.80 -1.52 4.41
CA ASP A 35 -12.75 -0.72 3.17
C ASP A 35 -12.47 0.75 3.46
N ASN A 36 -13.27 1.36 4.35
CA ASN A 36 -13.12 2.77 4.69
C ASN A 36 -11.73 3.07 5.29
N VAL A 37 -11.27 2.24 6.24
CA VAL A 37 -9.95 2.42 6.88
C VAL A 37 -8.82 2.26 5.87
N VAL A 38 -8.90 1.28 4.96
CA VAL A 38 -7.87 1.07 3.94
C VAL A 38 -7.82 2.23 2.96
N ARG A 39 -8.98 2.71 2.47
CA ARG A 39 -9.02 3.90 1.61
C ARG A 39 -8.42 5.10 2.32
N GLU A 40 -8.77 5.35 3.57
CA GLU A 40 -8.20 6.45 4.34
C GLU A 40 -6.66 6.33 4.50
N CYS A 41 -6.17 5.14 4.84
CA CYS A 41 -4.73 4.88 4.93
C CYS A 41 -4.03 5.12 3.58
N MET A 42 -4.63 4.71 2.46
CA MET A 42 -4.09 4.99 1.13
C MET A 42 -4.02 6.49 0.83
N HIS A 43 -5.07 7.25 1.17
CA HIS A 43 -5.08 8.71 0.97
C HIS A 43 -3.97 9.37 1.79
N ILE A 44 -3.78 8.94 3.04
CA ILE A 44 -2.71 9.47 3.90
C ILE A 44 -1.33 9.08 3.38
N SER A 45 -1.14 7.84 2.90
CA SER A 45 0.11 7.42 2.28
C SER A 45 0.46 8.30 1.07
N GLN A 46 -0.55 8.60 0.24
CA GLN A 46 -0.41 9.48 -0.93
C GLN A 46 -0.17 10.94 -0.55
N GLU A 47 -0.80 11.45 0.51
CA GLU A 47 -0.60 12.84 0.99
C GLU A 47 0.87 13.12 1.37
N TYR A 48 1.57 12.10 1.85
CA TYR A 48 2.99 12.20 2.20
C TYR A 48 3.94 11.77 1.08
N ALA A 49 3.42 11.36 -0.08
CA ALA A 49 4.24 10.96 -1.21
C ALA A 49 5.07 12.14 -1.76
N GLY A 50 6.29 11.86 -2.20
CA GLY A 50 7.22 12.88 -2.71
C GLY A 50 7.90 13.74 -1.64
N ILE A 51 7.49 13.66 -0.37
CA ILE A 51 8.18 14.36 0.72
C ILE A 51 9.52 13.67 0.99
N LYS A 52 10.61 14.42 0.84
CA LYS A 52 11.95 13.93 1.18
C LYS A 52 12.03 13.56 2.66
N SER A 53 12.35 12.30 2.95
CA SER A 53 12.46 11.77 4.31
C SER A 53 13.58 12.48 5.10
N PRO A 54 13.28 13.14 6.24
CA PRO A 54 14.29 13.82 7.05
C PRO A 54 15.25 12.88 7.79
N SER A 55 14.83 11.65 8.06
CA SER A 55 15.63 10.64 8.77
C SER A 55 15.29 9.22 8.31
N GLY A 56 16.12 8.25 8.71
CA GLY A 56 15.84 6.84 8.47
C GLY A 56 14.49 6.38 9.03
N LYS A 57 14.08 6.91 10.19
CA LYS A 57 12.75 6.66 10.78
C LYS A 57 11.62 7.00 9.81
N HIS A 58 11.69 8.17 9.17
CA HIS A 58 10.66 8.63 8.23
C HIS A 58 10.63 7.76 6.98
N PHE A 59 11.79 7.45 6.41
CA PHE A 59 11.88 6.60 5.22
C PHE A 59 11.25 5.22 5.48
N TYR A 60 11.65 4.55 6.56
CA TYR A 60 11.11 3.24 6.88
C TYR A 60 9.65 3.28 7.35
N ALA A 61 9.18 4.39 7.91
CA ALA A 61 7.76 4.58 8.22
C ALA A 61 6.93 4.54 6.94
N SER A 62 7.33 5.27 5.89
CA SER A 62 6.67 5.23 4.58
C SER A 62 6.69 3.83 3.96
N VAL A 63 7.83 3.14 4.02
CA VAL A 63 7.99 1.77 3.47
C VAL A 63 7.08 0.78 4.21
N LEU A 64 7.13 0.75 5.54
CA LEU A 64 6.37 -0.20 6.35
C LEU A 64 4.86 0.12 6.34
N PHE A 65 4.49 1.39 6.29
CA PHE A 65 3.09 1.80 6.16
C PHE A 65 2.51 1.44 4.78
N THR A 66 3.29 1.59 3.72
CA THR A 66 2.91 1.11 2.37
C THR A 66 2.75 -0.41 2.38
N ALA A 67 3.65 -1.14 3.05
CA ALA A 67 3.52 -2.58 3.23
C ALA A 67 2.25 -2.96 4.02
N LEU A 68 1.87 -2.21 5.05
CA LEU A 68 0.60 -2.40 5.76
C LEU A 68 -0.61 -2.20 4.83
N CYS A 69 -0.63 -1.10 4.07
CA CYS A 69 -1.73 -0.79 3.14
C CYS A 69 -1.88 -1.88 2.08
N THR A 70 -0.79 -2.33 1.46
CA THR A 70 -0.84 -3.38 0.43
C THR A 70 -1.38 -4.71 0.98
N ARG A 71 -1.04 -5.07 2.22
CA ARG A 71 -1.53 -6.31 2.87
C ARG A 71 -3.00 -6.17 3.22
N ALA A 72 -3.44 -4.99 3.62
CA ALA A 72 -4.84 -4.71 3.88
C ALA A 72 -5.69 -4.74 2.60
N VAL A 73 -5.15 -4.24 1.46
CA VAL A 73 -5.79 -4.41 0.14
C VAL A 73 -5.91 -5.89 -0.21
N SER A 74 -4.84 -6.69 -0.06
CA SER A 74 -4.92 -8.14 -0.30
C SER A 74 -5.95 -8.83 0.60
N LEU A 75 -6.05 -8.42 1.86
CA LEU A 75 -7.07 -8.91 2.79
C LEU A 75 -8.49 -8.60 2.29
N LEU A 76 -8.73 -7.36 1.87
CA LEU A 76 -10.01 -6.93 1.30
C LEU A 76 -10.35 -7.66 0.01
N THR A 77 -9.39 -7.89 -0.88
CA THR A 77 -9.61 -8.67 -2.11
C THR A 77 -10.02 -10.11 -1.79
N LEU A 78 -9.50 -10.68 -0.70
CA LEU A 78 -9.74 -12.08 -0.33
C LEU A 78 -11.14 -12.31 0.27
N VAL A 79 -11.64 -11.40 1.11
CA VAL A 79 -12.87 -11.67 1.87
C VAL A 79 -14.14 -11.64 1.02
N PRO A 80 -15.13 -12.51 1.30
CA PRO A 80 -16.40 -12.53 0.61
C PRO A 80 -17.15 -11.19 0.52
N HIS A 81 -17.87 -10.96 -0.59
CA HIS A 81 -18.74 -9.80 -0.80
C HIS A 81 -18.03 -8.44 -0.73
N THR A 82 -16.72 -8.44 -0.92
CA THR A 82 -15.90 -7.23 -0.98
C THR A 82 -16.15 -6.43 -2.26
N PRO A 83 -16.17 -5.09 -2.20
CA PRO A 83 -16.23 -4.27 -3.41
C PRO A 83 -14.90 -4.24 -4.20
N TRP A 84 -13.82 -4.80 -3.64
CA TRP A 84 -12.47 -4.75 -4.21
C TRP A 84 -12.16 -5.86 -5.22
N ALA A 85 -13.07 -6.82 -5.40
CA ALA A 85 -12.86 -7.95 -6.29
C ALA A 85 -14.19 -8.49 -6.82
N SER A 86 -14.29 -8.65 -8.14
CA SER A 86 -15.39 -9.42 -8.74
C SER A 86 -15.03 -10.89 -8.71
N LYS A 87 -15.78 -11.69 -7.96
CA LYS A 87 -15.54 -13.12 -7.81
C LYS A 87 -16.65 -13.92 -8.48
N LEU A 88 -16.26 -15.03 -9.10
CA LEU A 88 -17.22 -15.97 -9.65
C LEU A 88 -17.98 -16.71 -8.52
N ILE A 89 -17.27 -17.04 -7.43
CA ILE A 89 -17.81 -17.68 -6.24
C ILE A 89 -17.25 -16.94 -5.02
N GLU A 90 -18.13 -16.63 -4.08
CA GLU A 90 -17.73 -16.08 -2.78
C GLU A 90 -17.12 -17.18 -1.91
N HIS A 91 -15.78 -17.22 -1.90
CA HIS A 91 -15.02 -18.24 -1.20
C HIS A 91 -14.76 -17.83 0.27
N TRP A 92 -15.35 -18.58 1.20
CA TRP A 92 -15.18 -18.38 2.64
C TRP A 92 -13.99 -19.19 3.16
N ASP A 93 -12.89 -18.48 3.43
CA ASP A 93 -11.66 -19.05 3.97
C ASP A 93 -11.02 -18.13 5.01
N TYR A 94 -11.50 -18.21 6.26
CA TYR A 94 -10.90 -17.45 7.36
C TYR A 94 -9.43 -17.84 7.61
N ALA A 95 -8.95 -19.01 7.17
CA ALA A 95 -7.57 -19.44 7.40
C ALA A 95 -6.59 -18.61 6.55
N SER A 96 -6.91 -18.36 5.28
CA SER A 96 -6.11 -17.43 4.46
C SER A 96 -6.20 -15.99 4.96
N VAL A 97 -7.39 -15.56 5.44
CA VAL A 97 -7.59 -14.26 6.10
C VAL A 97 -6.69 -14.15 7.34
N ALA A 98 -6.57 -15.21 8.15
CA ALA A 98 -5.67 -15.27 9.31
C ALA A 98 -4.20 -15.07 8.90
N GLY A 99 -3.76 -15.68 7.80
CA GLY A 99 -2.38 -15.54 7.31
C GLY A 99 -2.02 -14.09 6.96
N ILE A 100 -2.90 -13.39 6.24
CA ILE A 100 -2.68 -11.98 5.90
C ILE A 100 -2.78 -11.10 7.15
N THR A 101 -3.77 -11.36 8.02
CA THR A 101 -3.93 -10.65 9.30
C THR A 101 -2.68 -10.76 10.17
N ARG A 102 -2.02 -11.93 10.16
CA ARG A 102 -0.75 -12.11 10.86
C ARG A 102 0.36 -11.23 10.31
N THR A 103 0.43 -11.14 8.99
CA THR A 103 1.41 -10.28 8.31
C THR A 103 1.17 -8.81 8.65
N ILE A 104 -0.09 -8.37 8.69
CA ILE A 104 -0.48 -7.01 9.12
C ILE A 104 -0.04 -6.75 10.56
N LEU A 105 -0.27 -7.69 11.48
CA LEU A 105 0.18 -7.58 12.87
C LEU A 105 1.71 -7.39 12.94
N GLU A 106 2.49 -8.29 12.34
CA GLU A 106 3.95 -8.22 12.45
C GLU A 106 4.53 -6.96 11.79
N LEU A 107 3.97 -6.52 10.66
CA LEU A 107 4.33 -5.24 10.05
C LEU A 107 3.98 -4.06 10.94
N ARG A 108 2.83 -4.09 11.63
CA ARG A 108 2.43 -3.05 12.57
C ARG A 108 3.39 -2.95 13.75
N LEU A 109 3.84 -4.08 14.27
CA LEU A 109 4.84 -4.13 15.35
C LEU A 109 6.19 -3.58 14.88
N ALA A 110 6.65 -3.98 13.69
CA ALA A 110 7.89 -3.47 13.10
C ALA A 110 7.83 -1.95 12.88
N PHE A 111 6.71 -1.47 12.31
CA PHE A 111 6.45 -0.04 12.10
C PHE A 111 6.54 0.73 13.42
N HIS A 112 5.83 0.29 14.46
CA HIS A 112 5.89 0.95 15.76
C HIS A 112 7.31 0.97 16.31
N TYR A 113 7.93 -0.21 16.39
CA TYR A 113 9.22 -0.44 17.03
C TYR A 113 10.36 0.34 16.39
N LEU A 114 10.37 0.49 15.06
CA LEU A 114 11.42 1.20 14.34
C LEU A 114 11.11 2.68 14.12
N CYS A 115 9.83 3.07 13.99
CA CYS A 115 9.49 4.38 13.47
C CYS A 115 8.77 5.28 14.46
N ALA A 116 7.85 4.74 15.26
CA ALA A 116 6.96 5.53 16.12
C ALA A 116 7.37 5.53 17.60
N ASP A 117 7.90 4.41 18.10
CA ASP A 117 8.30 4.27 19.48
C ASP A 117 9.45 5.24 19.82
N ALA A 118 9.26 6.03 20.88
CA ALA A 118 10.21 7.02 21.29
C ALA A 118 11.42 6.33 21.95
N CYS A 119 12.61 6.59 21.41
CA CYS A 119 13.86 6.05 21.91
C CYS A 119 15.03 6.99 21.60
N SER A 120 16.17 6.79 22.27
CA SER A 120 17.40 7.52 21.98
C SER A 120 17.95 7.13 20.59
N GLN A 121 18.83 7.96 20.03
CA GLN A 121 19.48 7.64 18.77
C GLN A 121 20.33 6.36 18.88
N ASP A 122 21.08 6.19 19.97
CA ASP A 122 21.87 4.98 20.22
C ASP A 122 21.01 3.73 20.27
N GLU A 123 19.84 3.81 20.94
CA GLU A 123 18.90 2.71 20.97
C GLU A 123 18.34 2.43 19.57
N TRP A 124 17.94 3.45 18.82
CA TRP A 124 17.44 3.27 17.46
C TRP A 124 18.48 2.63 16.54
N ASP A 125 19.72 3.08 16.57
CA ASP A 125 20.82 2.50 15.79
C ASP A 125 21.06 1.03 16.19
N CYS A 126 20.93 0.69 17.47
CA CYS A 126 20.98 -0.68 17.96
C CYS A 126 19.82 -1.53 17.39
N ARG A 127 18.57 -1.05 17.51
CA ARG A 127 17.37 -1.70 16.96
C ARG A 127 17.52 -1.96 15.46
N TRP A 128 17.97 -0.94 14.73
CA TRP A 128 18.18 -0.99 13.29
C TRP A 128 19.24 -2.01 12.89
N ASN A 129 20.40 -2.01 13.55
CA ASN A 129 21.47 -2.96 13.25
C ASN A 129 21.08 -4.41 13.58
N ILE A 130 20.29 -4.65 14.64
CA ILE A 130 19.74 -5.98 14.94
C ILE A 130 18.78 -6.44 13.84
N PHE A 131 17.90 -5.55 13.37
CA PHE A 131 16.96 -5.85 12.29
C PHE A 131 17.70 -6.25 11.00
N ASN A 132 18.74 -5.50 10.63
CA ASN A 132 19.57 -5.81 9.47
C ASN A 132 20.41 -7.08 9.67
N LEU A 133 20.94 -7.32 10.87
CA LEU A 133 21.70 -8.54 11.15
C LEU A 133 20.81 -9.78 11.00
N HIS A 134 19.54 -9.67 11.41
CA HIS A 134 18.56 -10.71 11.20
C HIS A 134 18.26 -10.96 9.72
N ASP A 135 18.05 -9.91 8.92
CA ASP A 135 17.86 -10.02 7.47
C ASP A 135 19.09 -10.66 6.79
N CYS A 136 20.30 -10.17 7.03
CA CYS A 136 21.54 -10.74 6.48
C CYS A 136 21.70 -12.21 6.85
N THR A 137 21.46 -12.57 8.12
CA THR A 137 21.58 -13.95 8.57
C THR A 137 20.53 -14.86 7.93
N SER A 138 19.31 -14.35 7.72
CA SER A 138 18.23 -15.10 7.10
C SER A 138 18.45 -15.30 5.60
N ARG A 139 18.87 -14.25 4.87
CA ARG A 139 19.26 -14.33 3.46
C ARG A 139 20.45 -15.26 3.26
N ARG A 140 21.46 -15.20 4.12
CA ARG A 140 22.59 -16.14 4.07
C ARG A 140 22.11 -17.59 4.13
N ARG A 141 21.24 -17.94 5.09
CA ARG A 141 20.67 -19.30 5.19
C ARG A 141 19.85 -19.69 3.96
N MET A 142 19.12 -18.75 3.38
CA MET A 142 18.37 -18.99 2.13
C MET A 142 19.31 -19.34 0.97
N PHE A 143 20.41 -18.59 0.80
CA PHE A 143 21.39 -18.86 -0.26
C PHE A 143 22.26 -20.08 0.03
N GLU A 144 22.55 -20.40 1.29
CA GLU A 144 23.20 -21.66 1.70
C GLU A 144 22.40 -22.90 1.26
N ALA A 145 21.07 -22.78 1.13
CA ALA A 145 20.18 -23.85 0.72
C ALA A 145 20.04 -24.01 -0.82
N THR A 146 20.69 -23.16 -1.62
CA THR A 146 20.53 -23.12 -3.08
C THR A 146 21.86 -23.34 -3.79
N GLU A 147 21.86 -24.11 -4.89
CA GLU A 147 23.04 -24.22 -5.76
C GLU A 147 23.39 -22.87 -6.39
N GLY A 148 24.69 -22.52 -6.41
CA GLY A 148 25.17 -21.24 -6.94
C GLY A 148 25.10 -20.05 -5.97
N GLY A 149 24.69 -20.25 -4.72
CA GLY A 149 24.58 -19.18 -3.72
C GLY A 149 25.89 -18.72 -3.06
N ALA A 150 27.05 -19.26 -3.45
CA ALA A 150 28.31 -19.08 -2.72
C ALA A 150 28.76 -17.61 -2.60
N GLU A 151 28.64 -16.84 -3.69
CA GLU A 151 28.99 -15.41 -3.70
C GLU A 151 28.08 -14.59 -2.78
N GLN A 152 26.77 -14.86 -2.80
CA GLN A 152 25.80 -14.21 -1.93
C GLN A 152 26.04 -14.57 -0.47
N VAL A 153 26.38 -15.84 -0.18
CA VAL A 153 26.72 -16.29 1.18
C VAL A 153 27.95 -15.55 1.70
N GLU A 154 28.98 -15.39 0.89
CA GLU A 154 30.18 -14.61 1.26
C GLU A 154 29.81 -13.13 1.53
N GLY A 155 29.06 -12.50 0.63
CA GLY A 155 28.61 -11.12 0.77
C GLY A 155 27.78 -10.88 2.04
N PHE A 156 26.77 -11.71 2.30
CA PHE A 156 25.96 -11.60 3.53
C PHE A 156 26.74 -11.97 4.79
N THR A 157 27.77 -12.81 4.70
CA THR A 157 28.67 -13.10 5.84
C THR A 157 29.50 -11.88 6.19
N ALA A 158 30.11 -11.21 5.20
CA ALA A 158 30.87 -10.00 5.41
C ALA A 158 30.00 -8.87 6.01
N GLN A 159 28.80 -8.66 5.44
CA GLN A 159 27.85 -7.69 5.96
C GLN A 159 27.39 -8.01 7.39
N ALA A 160 27.16 -9.29 7.71
CA ALA A 160 26.78 -9.70 9.05
C ALA A 160 27.90 -9.48 10.09
N GLU A 161 29.18 -9.54 9.71
CA GLU A 161 30.28 -9.17 10.63
C GLU A 161 30.39 -7.65 10.80
N GLU A 162 30.23 -6.86 9.74
CA GLU A 162 30.18 -5.38 9.84
C GLU A 162 29.07 -4.91 10.79
N LEU A 163 27.87 -5.50 10.69
CA LEU A 163 26.75 -5.20 11.59
C LEU A 163 27.05 -5.61 13.04
N ARG A 164 27.76 -6.74 13.26
CA ARG A 164 28.19 -7.16 14.60
C ARG A 164 29.19 -6.17 15.19
N ASP A 165 30.11 -5.64 14.40
CA ASP A 165 31.08 -4.65 14.86
C ASP A 165 30.40 -3.33 15.22
N ARG A 166 29.42 -2.88 14.41
CA ARG A 166 28.58 -1.72 14.75
C ARG A 166 27.80 -1.92 16.05
N LEU A 167 27.24 -3.11 16.27
CA LEU A 167 26.56 -3.44 17.53
C LEU A 167 27.54 -3.42 18.72
N ARG A 168 28.72 -4.03 18.58
CA ARG A 168 29.76 -4.00 19.64
C ARG A 168 30.21 -2.58 19.98
N ALA A 169 30.22 -1.68 19.01
CA ALA A 169 30.58 -0.27 19.19
C ALA A 169 29.43 0.62 19.71
N ASN A 170 28.18 0.16 19.68
CA ASN A 170 27.01 0.95 20.05
C ASN A 170 26.86 1.08 21.60
N PRO A 171 26.73 2.30 22.16
CA PRO A 171 26.64 2.49 23.61
C PRO A 171 25.44 1.81 24.27
N PHE A 172 24.27 1.86 23.62
CA PHE A 172 23.06 1.22 24.13
C PHE A 172 23.24 -0.30 24.17
N PHE A 173 23.81 -0.90 23.12
CA PHE A 173 24.08 -2.34 23.07
C PHE A 173 25.04 -2.80 24.17
N GLN A 174 26.10 -2.03 24.43
CA GLN A 174 27.06 -2.31 25.51
C GLN A 174 26.42 -2.30 26.90
N SER A 175 25.33 -1.54 27.09
CA SER A 175 24.59 -1.49 28.35
C SER A 175 23.70 -2.73 28.59
N LEU A 176 23.41 -3.53 27.55
CA LEU A 176 22.56 -4.72 27.66
C LEU A 176 23.27 -5.82 28.47
N PRO A 177 22.51 -6.74 29.12
CA PRO A 177 23.10 -7.90 29.77
C PRO A 177 23.95 -8.74 28.80
N ALA A 178 25.12 -9.23 29.25
CA ALA A 178 26.06 -9.99 28.39
C ALA A 178 25.41 -11.20 27.69
N LYS A 179 24.45 -11.86 28.36
CA LYS A 179 23.66 -12.95 27.75
C LYS A 179 22.81 -12.45 26.58
N SER A 180 22.15 -11.31 26.73
CA SER A 180 21.35 -10.69 25.67
C SER A 180 22.24 -10.26 24.50
N GLN A 181 23.39 -9.62 24.78
CA GLN A 181 24.35 -9.25 23.74
C GLN A 181 24.77 -10.46 22.90
N LYS A 182 25.18 -11.55 23.55
CA LYS A 182 25.59 -12.79 22.86
C LYS A 182 24.48 -13.33 21.96
N ASN A 183 23.24 -13.38 22.46
CA ASN A 183 22.11 -13.89 21.70
C ASN A 183 21.78 -13.00 20.49
N LEU A 184 21.82 -11.68 20.66
CA LEU A 184 21.52 -10.72 19.59
C LEU A 184 22.57 -10.79 18.48
N LEU A 185 23.85 -10.99 18.81
CA LEU A 185 24.93 -11.16 17.81
C LEU A 185 24.78 -12.43 16.97
N HIS A 186 23.93 -13.40 17.36
CA HIS A 186 23.62 -14.56 16.52
C HIS A 186 22.69 -14.23 15.35
N GLY A 187 21.99 -13.08 15.35
CA GLY A 187 21.11 -12.67 14.26
C GLY A 187 19.85 -13.52 14.10
N GLN A 188 19.44 -14.25 15.14
CA GLN A 188 18.25 -15.11 15.09
C GLN A 188 16.94 -14.37 15.38
N THR A 189 17.00 -13.17 15.95
CA THR A 189 15.85 -12.33 16.27
C THR A 189 16.03 -10.94 15.65
N ALA A 190 14.93 -10.33 15.20
CA ALA A 190 14.88 -8.95 14.71
C ALA A 190 14.58 -7.93 15.82
N TYR A 191 14.18 -8.37 17.02
CA TYR A 191 13.68 -7.51 18.08
C TYR A 191 14.47 -7.68 19.38
N LEU A 192 14.70 -6.57 20.08
CA LEU A 192 15.31 -6.53 21.42
C LEU A 192 14.39 -7.07 22.51
N MET A 193 13.08 -7.00 22.29
CA MET A 193 12.06 -7.36 23.25
C MET A 193 11.03 -8.32 22.63
N PRO A 194 10.31 -9.10 23.46
CA PRO A 194 9.21 -9.94 23.01
C PRO A 194 8.17 -9.16 22.19
N LEU A 195 7.62 -9.79 21.15
CA LEU A 195 6.61 -9.16 20.29
C LEU A 195 5.34 -8.76 21.05
N GLU A 196 4.96 -9.51 22.08
CA GLU A 196 3.81 -9.17 22.94
C GLU A 196 4.01 -7.89 23.74
N ASP A 197 5.25 -7.54 24.08
CA ASP A 197 5.56 -6.28 24.76
C ASP A 197 5.48 -5.09 23.78
N ILE A 198 5.81 -5.32 22.49
CA ILE A 198 5.57 -4.33 21.43
C ILE A 198 4.06 -4.23 21.16
N GLY A 199 3.35 -5.38 21.17
CA GLY A 199 1.90 -5.48 21.04
C GLY A 199 1.16 -4.62 22.07
N GLU A 200 1.57 -4.69 23.33
CA GLU A 200 1.02 -3.88 24.41
C GLU A 200 1.19 -2.37 24.14
N ARG A 201 2.33 -1.95 23.59
CA ARG A 201 2.58 -0.54 23.23
C ARG A 201 1.72 -0.04 22.08
N VAL A 202 1.27 -0.94 21.20
CA VAL A 202 0.32 -0.61 20.10
C VAL A 202 -1.14 -0.87 20.47
N GLY A 203 -1.44 -1.08 21.76
CA GLY A 203 -2.80 -1.19 22.27
C GLY A 203 -3.40 -2.60 22.25
N VAL A 204 -2.59 -3.64 22.05
CA VAL A 204 -3.03 -5.04 22.14
C VAL A 204 -2.55 -5.63 23.45
N ASP A 205 -3.47 -5.87 24.40
CA ASP A 205 -3.11 -6.46 25.69
C ASP A 205 -2.44 -7.84 25.51
N LYS A 206 -1.56 -8.20 26.44
CA LYS A 206 -0.72 -9.41 26.32
C LYS A 206 -1.53 -10.71 26.24
N GLN A 207 -2.68 -10.78 26.91
CA GLN A 207 -3.50 -11.98 26.88
C GLN A 207 -4.14 -12.16 25.50
N THR A 208 -4.74 -11.10 24.97
CA THR A 208 -5.28 -11.06 23.60
C THR A 208 -4.19 -11.31 22.57
N PHE A 209 -3.02 -10.68 22.72
CA PHE A 209 -1.88 -10.87 21.84
C PHE A 209 -1.48 -12.35 21.76
N ARG A 210 -1.22 -13.00 22.90
CA ARG A 210 -0.80 -14.42 22.93
C ARG A 210 -1.83 -15.32 22.29
N TRP A 211 -3.10 -15.10 22.60
CA TRP A 211 -4.20 -15.89 22.04
C TRP A 211 -4.29 -15.73 20.51
N LEU A 212 -4.37 -14.49 20.02
CA LEU A 212 -4.40 -14.21 18.58
C LEU A 212 -3.14 -14.73 17.89
N TYR A 213 -1.98 -14.53 18.48
CA TYR A 213 -0.70 -14.93 17.89
C TYR A 213 -0.65 -16.46 17.70
N VAL A 214 -1.13 -17.25 18.67
CA VAL A 214 -1.23 -18.72 18.52
C VAL A 214 -2.23 -19.11 17.44
N LEU A 215 -3.41 -18.49 17.42
CA LEU A 215 -4.44 -18.76 16.42
C LEU A 215 -3.90 -18.49 15.00
N LEU A 216 -3.42 -17.27 14.78
CA LEU A 216 -2.89 -16.81 13.50
C LEU A 216 -1.68 -17.63 13.04
N SER A 217 -0.73 -17.92 13.93
CA SER A 217 0.43 -18.78 13.61
C SER A 217 0.01 -20.20 13.24
N SER A 218 -1.03 -20.74 13.86
CA SER A 218 -1.50 -22.08 13.55
C SER A 218 -1.99 -22.21 12.10
N HIS A 219 -2.58 -21.14 11.55
CA HIS A 219 -2.99 -21.08 10.16
C HIS A 219 -1.80 -20.85 9.21
N VAL A 220 -0.89 -19.93 9.54
CA VAL A 220 0.31 -19.67 8.73
C VAL A 220 1.19 -20.93 8.58
N HIS A 221 1.34 -21.71 9.64
CA HIS A 221 2.19 -22.90 9.63
C HIS A 221 1.45 -24.20 9.27
N GLY A 222 0.16 -24.13 8.95
CA GLY A 222 -0.65 -25.33 8.67
C GLY A 222 -0.65 -26.34 9.81
N LEU A 223 -0.67 -25.88 11.06
CA LEU A 223 -0.69 -26.75 12.25
C LEU A 223 -2.07 -27.40 12.44
N PRO A 224 -2.21 -28.50 13.19
CA PRO A 224 -3.47 -29.23 13.37
C PRO A 224 -4.72 -28.38 13.63
N MET A 225 -4.60 -27.29 14.41
CA MET A 225 -5.70 -26.37 14.68
C MET A 225 -6.34 -25.77 13.41
N SER A 226 -5.55 -25.61 12.34
CA SER A 226 -5.99 -25.07 11.05
C SER A 226 -6.85 -26.03 10.22
N PHE A 227 -6.75 -27.36 10.42
CA PHE A 227 -7.42 -28.33 9.54
C PHE A 227 -8.14 -29.49 10.25
N TYR A 228 -7.85 -29.82 11.51
CA TYR A 228 -8.42 -31.01 12.18
C TYR A 228 -9.96 -31.01 12.29
N ARG A 229 -10.60 -29.84 12.28
CA ARG A 229 -12.08 -29.74 12.37
C ARG A 229 -12.76 -29.46 11.03
N ILE A 230 -12.06 -29.65 9.91
CA ILE A 230 -12.71 -29.63 8.60
C ILE A 230 -13.59 -30.88 8.50
N GLY A 231 -14.90 -30.68 8.31
CA GLY A 231 -15.87 -31.78 8.19
C GLY A 231 -16.45 -32.32 9.51
N GLU A 232 -16.22 -31.66 10.65
CA GLU A 232 -16.82 -32.04 11.95
C GLU A 232 -18.12 -31.26 12.25
N GLY A 233 -19.24 -31.68 11.65
CA GLY A 233 -20.61 -31.34 12.11
C GLY A 233 -21.21 -29.99 11.65
N ALA A 234 -22.27 -29.55 12.31
CA ALA A 234 -23.11 -28.41 11.89
C ALA A 234 -22.42 -27.02 11.90
N GLU A 235 -21.24 -26.91 12.50
CA GLU A 235 -20.39 -25.70 12.49
C GLU A 235 -19.17 -25.87 11.56
N GLU A 236 -19.37 -26.60 10.46
CA GLU A 236 -18.36 -26.88 9.44
C GLU A 236 -17.60 -25.61 9.00
N ARG A 237 -16.26 -25.71 9.00
CA ARG A 237 -15.32 -24.66 8.57
C ARG A 237 -14.31 -25.24 7.58
N GLY A 238 -13.66 -24.40 6.78
CA GLY A 238 -12.56 -24.75 5.88
C GLY A 238 -12.99 -25.49 4.61
N ARG A 239 -14.24 -25.33 4.16
CA ARG A 239 -14.75 -25.90 2.90
C ARG A 239 -14.91 -24.87 1.77
N GLY A 240 -14.63 -23.60 2.04
CA GLY A 240 -14.90 -22.52 1.09
C GLY A 240 -16.36 -22.04 1.06
N LEU A 241 -17.20 -22.50 2.00
CA LEU A 241 -18.63 -22.18 2.09
C LEU A 241 -18.92 -21.35 3.34
N PRO A 242 -19.94 -20.48 3.34
CA PRO A 242 -20.28 -19.70 4.52
C PRO A 242 -20.69 -20.59 5.69
N SER A 243 -20.24 -20.22 6.89
CA SER A 243 -20.69 -20.78 8.15
C SER A 243 -20.52 -19.77 9.27
N ALA A 244 -21.20 -19.98 10.40
CA ALA A 244 -21.06 -19.10 11.55
C ALA A 244 -19.60 -18.98 12.03
N THR A 245 -18.81 -20.05 11.91
CA THR A 245 -17.40 -20.07 12.28
C THR A 245 -16.54 -19.27 11.30
N GLU A 246 -16.73 -19.48 9.99
CA GLU A 246 -16.04 -18.72 8.94
C GLU A 246 -16.27 -17.22 9.12
N GLU A 247 -17.53 -16.86 9.32
CA GLU A 247 -17.94 -15.47 9.47
C GLU A 247 -17.39 -14.85 10.76
N SER A 248 -17.50 -15.56 11.90
CA SER A 248 -17.03 -15.05 13.19
C SER A 248 -15.52 -14.79 13.21
N TYR A 249 -14.71 -15.72 12.70
CA TYR A 249 -13.27 -15.52 12.64
C TYR A 249 -12.88 -14.45 11.63
N THR A 250 -13.54 -14.39 10.47
CA THR A 250 -13.29 -13.33 9.49
C THR A 250 -13.62 -11.97 10.09
N CYS A 251 -14.76 -11.80 10.76
CA CYS A 251 -15.12 -10.56 11.46
C CYS A 251 -14.09 -10.15 12.52
N LEU A 252 -13.60 -11.10 13.31
CA LEU A 252 -12.55 -10.87 14.30
C LEU A 252 -11.29 -10.32 13.62
N PHE A 253 -10.85 -10.95 12.54
CA PHE A 253 -9.62 -10.58 11.83
C PHE A 253 -9.75 -9.22 11.14
N LEU A 254 -10.87 -8.95 10.48
CA LEU A 254 -11.16 -7.63 9.90
C LEU A 254 -11.14 -6.54 10.98
N SER A 255 -11.79 -6.78 12.12
CA SER A 255 -11.82 -5.84 13.25
C SER A 255 -10.43 -5.58 13.81
N PHE A 256 -9.64 -6.64 13.97
CA PHE A 256 -8.29 -6.53 14.47
C PHE A 256 -7.39 -5.78 13.49
N SER A 257 -7.40 -6.11 12.20
CA SER A 257 -6.66 -5.39 11.16
C SER A 257 -7.03 -3.92 11.09
N MET A 258 -8.33 -3.56 11.20
CA MET A 258 -8.76 -2.16 11.28
C MET A 258 -8.06 -1.42 12.43
N SER A 259 -8.07 -2.00 13.64
CA SER A 259 -7.45 -1.36 14.82
C SER A 259 -5.94 -1.11 14.63
N LEU A 260 -5.24 -2.06 14.01
CA LEU A 260 -3.81 -1.95 13.74
C LEU A 260 -3.51 -0.88 12.70
N LEU A 261 -4.30 -0.82 11.62
CA LEU A 261 -4.16 0.16 10.55
C LEU A 261 -4.43 1.58 11.04
N VAL A 262 -5.51 1.77 11.82
CA VAL A 262 -5.84 3.06 12.45
C VAL A 262 -4.68 3.54 13.33
N GLY A 263 -4.13 2.66 14.17
CA GLY A 263 -2.98 3.02 15.01
C GLY A 263 -1.73 3.39 14.19
N ALA A 264 -1.43 2.66 13.11
CA ALA A 264 -0.30 3.00 12.24
C ALA A 264 -0.50 4.30 11.48
N ARG A 265 -1.73 4.57 11.02
CA ARG A 265 -2.13 5.80 10.35
C ARG A 265 -1.88 7.02 11.24
N ASP A 266 -2.34 6.94 12.49
CA ASP A 266 -2.23 8.05 13.45
C ASP A 266 -0.76 8.32 13.81
N GLU A 267 0.02 7.26 14.04
CA GLU A 267 1.46 7.38 14.27
C GLU A 267 2.23 7.92 13.07
N LEU A 268 1.87 7.52 11.84
CA LEU A 268 2.47 8.10 10.64
C LEU A 268 2.15 9.59 10.53
N HIS A 269 0.89 9.96 10.76
CA HIS A 269 0.46 11.35 10.71
C HIS A 269 1.19 12.21 11.76
N GLU A 270 1.40 11.68 12.96
CA GLU A 270 2.22 12.33 13.99
C GLU A 270 3.67 12.49 13.53
N LEU A 271 4.28 11.42 12.99
CA LEU A 271 5.68 11.43 12.57
C LEU A 271 5.95 12.43 11.44
N PHE A 272 5.00 12.57 10.50
CA PHE A 272 5.11 13.50 9.37
C PHE A 272 4.50 14.88 9.64
N ARG A 273 4.02 15.13 10.86
CA ARG A 273 3.39 16.40 11.21
C ARG A 273 4.34 17.57 10.94
N GLY A 274 3.86 18.56 10.18
CA GLY A 274 4.63 19.75 9.83
C GLY A 274 5.59 19.58 8.65
N LEU A 275 5.67 18.38 8.05
CA LEU A 275 6.41 18.14 6.82
C LEU A 275 5.57 18.32 5.55
N ILE A 276 4.24 18.34 5.69
CA ILE A 276 3.32 18.61 4.57
C ILE A 276 3.64 20.02 4.04
N PRO A 277 4.06 20.17 2.77
CA PRO A 277 4.21 21.48 2.15
C PRO A 277 2.89 22.23 2.29
N LYS A 278 2.92 23.52 2.66
CA LYS A 278 1.69 24.34 2.64
C LYS A 278 1.05 24.17 1.27
N LYS A 279 -0.17 23.59 1.23
CA LYS A 279 -0.97 23.54 0.00
C LYS A 279 -0.92 24.93 -0.63
N PRO A 280 -0.56 25.07 -1.92
CA PRO A 280 -0.78 26.31 -2.64
C PRO A 280 -2.22 26.74 -2.36
N ARG A 281 -2.43 28.03 -2.06
CA ARG A 281 -3.79 28.55 -1.89
C ARG A 281 -4.58 28.13 -3.13
N GLU A 282 -5.78 27.58 -2.94
CA GLU A 282 -6.77 27.43 -4.00
C GLU A 282 -6.85 28.76 -4.74
N SER A 283 -6.26 28.80 -5.94
CA SER A 283 -6.43 29.94 -6.80
C SER A 283 -7.85 29.86 -7.31
N THR A 284 -8.71 30.76 -6.84
CA THR A 284 -10.09 30.91 -7.36
C THR A 284 -10.12 31.35 -8.82
N THR A 285 -8.96 31.64 -9.40
CA THR A 285 -8.76 31.94 -10.81
C THR A 285 -7.48 31.24 -11.28
N ALA A 286 -7.63 30.10 -11.96
CA ALA A 286 -6.52 29.51 -12.72
C ALA A 286 -5.91 30.60 -13.62
N PRO A 287 -4.58 30.77 -13.67
CA PRO A 287 -3.96 31.64 -14.66
C PRO A 287 -4.34 31.10 -16.05
N VAL A 288 -5.01 31.93 -16.85
CA VAL A 288 -5.24 31.65 -18.27
C VAL A 288 -3.89 31.78 -18.95
N LEU A 289 -3.23 30.66 -19.18
CA LEU A 289 -2.06 30.61 -20.03
C LEU A 289 -2.54 30.79 -21.48
N ASP A 290 -2.03 31.80 -22.18
CA ASP A 290 -2.22 31.97 -23.62
C ASP A 290 -1.38 30.93 -24.40
N ILE A 291 -1.76 29.66 -24.23
CA ILE A 291 -1.20 28.51 -24.94
C ILE A 291 -1.44 28.66 -26.44
N GLU A 292 -2.61 29.17 -26.82
CA GLU A 292 -2.98 29.44 -28.22
C GLU A 292 -2.06 30.50 -28.85
N GLU A 293 -1.83 31.63 -28.19
CA GLU A 293 -0.98 32.71 -28.73
C GLU A 293 0.49 32.27 -28.86
N SER A 294 0.94 31.41 -27.94
CA SER A 294 2.32 30.88 -27.94
C SER A 294 2.51 29.80 -29.01
N GLY A 295 1.51 28.94 -29.22
CA GLY A 295 1.55 27.86 -30.21
C GLY A 295 1.39 28.34 -31.65
N GLN A 296 0.57 29.36 -31.90
CA GLN A 296 0.34 29.89 -33.25
C GLN A 296 1.58 30.54 -33.89
N LYS A 297 2.55 30.98 -33.08
CA LYS A 297 3.82 31.61 -33.53
C LYS A 297 4.89 30.59 -33.94
N LEU A 298 4.67 29.30 -33.69
CA LEU A 298 5.62 28.23 -33.99
C LEU A 298 5.52 27.78 -35.45
N GLN A 299 6.65 27.33 -36.01
CA GLN A 299 6.63 26.53 -37.24
C GLN A 299 6.13 25.12 -36.95
N ILE A 300 5.57 24.44 -37.96
CA ILE A 300 5.14 23.05 -37.81
C ILE A 300 6.36 22.18 -37.45
N GLY A 301 6.25 21.42 -36.37
CA GLY A 301 7.31 20.59 -35.79
C GLY A 301 8.19 21.31 -34.75
N GLU A 302 7.97 22.60 -34.50
CA GLU A 302 8.69 23.35 -33.48
C GLU A 302 8.01 23.20 -32.11
N THR A 303 8.84 23.12 -31.06
CA THR A 303 8.42 23.01 -29.66
C THR A 303 8.91 24.21 -28.88
N VAL A 304 8.04 24.82 -28.07
CA VAL A 304 8.39 25.83 -27.08
C VAL A 304 8.12 25.33 -25.68
N VAL A 305 9.05 25.62 -24.78
CA VAL A 305 8.87 25.42 -23.34
C VAL A 305 8.30 26.71 -22.76
N LEU A 306 7.12 26.62 -22.14
CA LEU A 306 6.53 27.77 -21.47
C LEU A 306 7.32 28.11 -20.18
N PRO A 307 7.35 29.39 -19.76
CA PRO A 307 8.10 29.81 -18.57
C PRO A 307 7.73 28.97 -17.34
N ASN A 308 8.74 28.58 -16.55
CA ASN A 308 8.57 27.71 -15.39
C ASN A 308 7.50 28.25 -14.41
N GLN A 309 6.47 27.44 -14.16
CA GLN A 309 5.33 27.79 -13.29
C GLN A 309 5.24 26.88 -12.06
N GLY A 310 6.37 26.57 -11.43
CA GLY A 310 6.42 25.87 -10.14
C GLY A 310 6.94 24.46 -10.27
N ALA A 311 6.08 23.45 -10.12
CA ALA A 311 6.45 22.03 -10.12
C ALA A 311 6.31 21.34 -11.49
N ILE A 312 5.72 22.02 -12.48
CA ILE A 312 5.41 21.45 -13.79
C ILE A 312 5.97 22.34 -14.90
N GLN A 313 6.66 21.72 -15.85
CA GLN A 313 7.07 22.30 -17.11
C GLN A 313 6.04 21.96 -18.19
N ILE A 314 5.68 22.94 -19.02
CA ILE A 314 4.72 22.74 -20.11
C ILE A 314 5.46 22.94 -21.43
N GLU A 315 5.38 21.94 -22.29
CA GLU A 315 5.91 21.98 -23.64
C GLU A 315 4.76 22.02 -24.65
N VAL A 316 4.83 22.95 -25.59
CA VAL A 316 3.84 23.12 -26.65
C VAL A 316 4.52 22.89 -27.98
N THR A 317 4.03 21.92 -28.74
CA THR A 317 4.53 21.57 -30.08
C THR A 317 3.45 21.82 -31.11
N ARG A 318 3.78 22.52 -32.20
CA ARG A 318 2.84 22.70 -33.32
C ARG A 318 2.88 21.46 -34.23
N GLU A 319 1.81 20.68 -34.25
CA GLU A 319 1.74 19.46 -35.08
C GLU A 319 1.24 19.73 -36.49
N SER A 320 0.37 20.73 -36.67
CA SER A 320 -0.17 21.11 -37.97
C SER A 320 -0.51 22.61 -38.02
N GLU A 321 -1.14 23.05 -39.12
CA GLU A 321 -1.67 24.41 -39.21
C GLU A 321 -2.73 24.69 -38.13
N THR A 322 -3.50 23.67 -37.75
CA THR A 322 -4.68 23.77 -36.88
C THR A 322 -4.56 23.02 -35.55
N ALA A 323 -3.43 22.32 -35.28
CA ALA A 323 -3.28 21.47 -34.10
C ALA A 323 -1.98 21.71 -33.31
N LEU A 324 -2.11 21.69 -31.98
CA LEU A 324 -1.05 21.79 -30.99
C LEU A 324 -1.05 20.55 -30.09
N SER A 325 0.13 20.03 -29.80
CA SER A 325 0.37 19.00 -28.78
C SER A 325 0.97 19.65 -27.54
N ILE A 326 0.40 19.38 -26.37
CA ILE A 326 0.75 20.01 -25.11
C ILE A 326 1.10 18.92 -24.11
N VAL A 327 2.34 18.93 -23.64
CA VAL A 327 2.89 17.95 -22.71
C VAL A 327 3.23 18.63 -21.40
N PHE A 328 2.78 18.04 -20.29
CA PHE A 328 3.12 18.47 -18.94
C PHE A 328 4.16 17.50 -18.39
N ILE A 329 5.25 18.06 -17.87
CA ILE A 329 6.42 17.32 -17.36
C ILE A 329 6.61 17.71 -15.90
N ASP A 330 6.66 16.73 -15.01
CA ASP A 330 7.01 16.98 -13.61
C ASP A 330 8.49 17.33 -13.50
N ILE A 331 8.81 18.49 -12.92
CA ILE A 331 10.19 19.01 -12.91
C ILE A 331 11.10 18.15 -12.02
N ASP A 332 10.55 17.59 -10.94
CA ASP A 332 11.32 16.81 -9.96
C ASP A 332 11.75 15.45 -10.51
N SER A 333 10.84 14.75 -11.21
CA SER A 333 11.11 13.43 -11.80
C SER A 333 11.61 13.49 -13.25
N GLY A 334 11.27 14.54 -13.99
CA GLY A 334 11.49 14.63 -15.45
C GLY A 334 10.51 13.79 -16.27
N GLU A 335 9.53 13.15 -15.64
CA GLU A 335 8.56 12.28 -16.32
C GLU A 335 7.43 13.09 -16.95
N HIS A 336 6.92 12.61 -18.09
CA HIS A 336 5.70 13.13 -18.68
C HIS A 336 4.52 12.70 -17.81
N VAL A 337 3.69 13.64 -17.39
CA VAL A 337 2.55 13.37 -16.49
C VAL A 337 1.20 13.63 -17.14
N LEU A 338 1.16 14.40 -18.23
CA LEU A 338 -0.06 14.60 -19.03
C LEU A 338 0.29 14.96 -20.47
N ARG A 339 -0.50 14.45 -21.41
CA ARG A 339 -0.49 14.86 -22.81
C ARG A 339 -1.91 15.14 -23.28
N ARG A 340 -2.10 16.32 -23.86
CA ARG A 340 -3.34 16.71 -24.54
C ARG A 340 -3.06 17.31 -25.89
N ARG A 341 -4.07 17.31 -26.75
CA ARG A 341 -4.03 17.87 -28.09
C ARG A 341 -5.15 18.86 -28.27
N ASP A 342 -4.81 20.08 -28.68
CA ASP A 342 -5.75 21.16 -28.93
C ASP A 342 -5.81 21.38 -30.45
N SER A 343 -6.99 21.23 -31.05
CA SER A 343 -7.23 21.38 -32.48
C SER A 343 -8.38 22.35 -32.74
N GLU A 344 -8.25 23.21 -33.76
CA GLU A 344 -9.35 24.11 -34.18
C GLU A 344 -10.58 23.32 -34.67
N ASP A 345 -10.37 22.15 -35.29
CA ASP A 345 -11.43 21.33 -35.86
C ASP A 345 -12.07 20.36 -34.85
N GLU A 346 -11.27 19.82 -33.93
CA GLU A 346 -11.67 18.73 -33.01
C GLU A 346 -11.79 19.19 -31.55
N GLY A 347 -11.41 20.42 -31.24
CA GLY A 347 -11.36 20.93 -29.87
C GLY A 347 -10.20 20.35 -29.05
N GLN A 348 -10.34 20.36 -27.72
CA GLN A 348 -9.36 19.79 -26.80
C GLN A 348 -9.62 18.30 -26.60
N SER A 349 -8.61 17.48 -26.83
CA SER A 349 -8.63 16.05 -26.53
C SER A 349 -7.54 15.70 -25.52
N LEU A 350 -7.92 14.91 -24.50
CA LEU A 350 -6.99 14.37 -23.52
C LEU A 350 -6.46 13.04 -24.06
N GLU A 351 -5.20 13.01 -24.50
CA GLU A 351 -4.61 11.82 -25.10
C GLU A 351 -4.13 10.83 -24.04
N TRP A 352 -3.51 11.34 -22.98
CA TRP A 352 -2.97 10.52 -21.91
C TRP A 352 -2.70 11.35 -20.64
N PHE A 353 -2.78 10.72 -19.47
CA PHE A 353 -2.30 11.29 -18.22
C PHE A 353 -1.88 10.18 -17.25
N ASP A 354 -1.03 10.54 -16.27
CA ASP A 354 -0.68 9.66 -15.16
C ASP A 354 -1.76 9.74 -14.05
N PRO A 355 -2.53 8.66 -13.82
CA PRO A 355 -3.59 8.66 -12.81
C PRO A 355 -3.07 8.66 -11.36
N LEU A 356 -1.76 8.45 -11.16
CA LEU A 356 -1.12 8.55 -9.84
C LEU A 356 -0.62 9.97 -9.55
N PHE A 357 -0.34 10.75 -10.61
CA PHE A 357 0.10 12.13 -10.49
C PHE A 357 -1.09 13.10 -10.35
N TRP A 358 -2.18 12.84 -11.08
CA TRP A 358 -3.34 13.73 -11.15
C TRP A 358 -4.52 13.24 -10.31
N ARG A 359 -5.14 14.16 -9.57
CA ARG A 359 -6.47 13.93 -8.98
C ARG A 359 -7.54 14.27 -10.00
N LEU A 360 -8.44 13.33 -10.27
CA LEU A 360 -9.53 13.53 -11.22
C LEU A 360 -10.77 14.01 -10.47
N ILE A 361 -11.38 15.10 -10.94
CA ILE A 361 -12.62 15.65 -10.39
C ILE A 361 -13.65 15.68 -11.52
N ILE A 362 -14.80 15.03 -11.35
CA ILE A 362 -15.92 15.05 -12.31
C ILE A 362 -17.09 15.78 -11.64
N ASN A 363 -17.57 16.86 -12.26
CA ASN A 363 -18.71 17.65 -11.75
C ASN A 363 -18.54 18.04 -10.26
N ASP A 364 -17.37 18.61 -9.95
CA ASP A 364 -16.95 19.09 -8.62
C ASP A 364 -16.87 18.01 -7.53
N LYS A 365 -16.74 16.73 -7.92
CA LYS A 365 -16.54 15.59 -7.01
C LYS A 365 -15.35 14.74 -7.43
N PRO A 366 -14.59 14.14 -6.49
CA PRO A 366 -13.55 13.17 -6.83
C PRO A 366 -14.08 12.05 -7.73
N ALA A 367 -13.38 11.79 -8.83
CA ALA A 367 -13.76 10.76 -9.80
C ALA A 367 -13.46 9.37 -9.26
N THR A 368 -14.31 8.40 -9.64
CA THR A 368 -14.00 6.97 -9.55
C THR A 368 -13.69 6.45 -10.96
N SER A 369 -13.02 5.30 -11.08
CA SER A 369 -12.78 4.65 -12.39
C SER A 369 -14.08 4.51 -13.17
N ALA A 370 -15.13 3.96 -12.53
CA ALA A 370 -16.43 3.77 -13.16
C ALA A 370 -17.12 5.08 -13.57
N ALA A 371 -16.89 6.19 -12.84
CA ALA A 371 -17.42 7.49 -13.24
C ALA A 371 -16.66 8.08 -14.43
N PHE A 372 -15.34 7.84 -14.49
CA PHE A 372 -14.51 8.27 -15.61
C PHE A 372 -14.77 7.44 -16.87
N ASP A 373 -14.92 6.13 -16.75
CA ASP A 373 -15.26 5.24 -17.88
C ASP A 373 -16.59 5.67 -18.53
N LYS A 374 -17.61 5.98 -17.70
CA LYS A 374 -18.89 6.51 -18.18
C LYS A 374 -18.77 7.91 -18.80
N LEU A 375 -17.88 8.75 -18.28
CA LEU A 375 -17.62 10.06 -18.85
C LEU A 375 -17.04 9.93 -20.26
N GLN A 376 -16.15 8.95 -20.49
CA GLN A 376 -15.55 8.70 -21.80
C GLN A 376 -16.54 8.24 -22.88
N GLU A 377 -17.72 7.74 -22.48
CA GLU A 377 -18.80 7.37 -23.40
C GLU A 377 -19.58 8.59 -23.93
N LEU A 378 -19.38 9.77 -23.33
CA LEU A 378 -20.06 11.02 -23.68
C LEU A 378 -19.04 12.09 -24.08
N PRO A 379 -19.45 13.12 -24.85
CA PRO A 379 -18.63 14.32 -24.99
C PRO A 379 -18.40 14.94 -23.60
N PHE A 380 -17.16 15.29 -23.30
CA PHE A 380 -16.80 15.95 -22.05
C PHE A 380 -15.85 17.11 -22.31
N ALA A 381 -15.91 18.13 -21.43
CA ALA A 381 -14.91 19.17 -21.35
C ALA A 381 -13.98 18.89 -20.17
N PHE A 382 -12.71 19.25 -20.28
CA PHE A 382 -11.77 19.14 -19.18
C PHE A 382 -10.91 20.39 -19.05
N ARG A 383 -10.41 20.63 -17.83
CA ARG A 383 -9.42 21.67 -17.53
C ARG A 383 -8.35 21.08 -16.65
N VAL A 384 -7.10 21.37 -16.97
CA VAL A 384 -5.95 20.99 -16.14
C VAL A 384 -5.66 22.12 -15.16
N ASP A 385 -5.72 21.84 -13.87
CA ASP A 385 -5.24 22.70 -12.79
C ASP A 385 -3.91 22.14 -12.29
N PHE A 386 -2.83 22.61 -12.90
CA PHE A 386 -1.48 22.11 -12.63
C PHE A 386 -0.94 22.54 -11.25
N GLU A 387 -1.48 23.62 -10.66
CA GLU A 387 -1.13 24.03 -9.29
C GLU A 387 -1.77 23.10 -8.25
N ALA A 388 -3.05 22.75 -8.46
CA ALA A 388 -3.78 21.84 -7.57
C ALA A 388 -3.50 20.34 -7.85
N ARG A 389 -2.76 20.04 -8.93
CA ARG A 389 -2.56 18.69 -9.49
C ARG A 389 -3.90 17.99 -9.74
N GLU A 390 -4.83 18.72 -10.36
CA GLU A 390 -6.18 18.24 -10.64
C GLU A 390 -6.52 18.30 -12.14
N ILE A 391 -7.25 17.30 -12.62
CA ILE A 391 -7.92 17.37 -13.92
C ILE A 391 -9.42 17.43 -13.64
N LEU A 392 -10.02 18.56 -14.01
CA LEU A 392 -11.40 18.90 -13.75
C LEU A 392 -12.22 18.59 -15.00
N PHE A 393 -13.10 17.62 -14.92
CA PHE A 393 -14.00 17.21 -15.98
C PHE A 393 -15.42 17.73 -15.75
N LYS A 394 -16.08 18.12 -16.84
CA LYS A 394 -17.51 18.42 -16.89
C LYS A 394 -18.14 17.65 -18.04
N SER A 395 -19.21 16.93 -17.71
CA SER A 395 -20.07 16.20 -18.66
C SER A 395 -21.07 17.11 -19.33
#